data_AF-A0A7S1Q380-F1
#
_entry.id   AF-A0A7S1Q380-F1
#
_cell.length_a   1.000
_cell.length_b   1.000
_cell.length_c   1.000
_cell.angle_alpha   90.00
_cell.angle_beta   90.00
_cell.angle_gamma   90.00
#
_symmetry.space_group_name_H-M   'P 1'
#
loop_
_entity.id
_entity.type
_entity.pdbx_description
1 polymer ?
#
loop_
_entity_poly.entity_id
_entity_poly.type
_entity_poly.pdbx_seq_one_letter_code
_entity_poly.pdbx_strand_id
1 'polypeptide(L)'
;MTMRSQVSTRSVCSSLVLLAALLDATAYGTHDEMVLVQMSAEGGKMTDVSLSQAQNYLEDDQEDDFDSVMGHIEPGSNAVSLLAVHGFPGVKGMKEQMQEAASFRMAPPEKGYHKKVVKALPQLQSDCKTKPYATEEDCTMAVNLLTMMGKVTEGPEPFWTWHGHLRNMMGIHFWLYTPGTMLCFTILDMDKSKGISYEEMGKLFGAQMVATMSPVWKYMDPDGDSIITREELHKYLRAAILVRSVLPELDGVDPTADTRKCLNMAHRVLAPPAMPMKRMKFYPKLLSIAGIFIGAIALHCLFCAKGSKKGVDQVDAMAEKDPDTKISKN
;
A
#
# COMPACT_ATOMS: atom_id res chain seq x y z
N MET A 1 42.19 20.98 -47.30
CA MET A 1 40.92 21.73 -47.42
C MET A 1 40.10 21.40 -46.18
N THR A 2 40.14 22.26 -45.17
CA THR A 2 39.61 21.95 -43.83
C THR A 2 38.41 22.86 -43.57
N MET A 3 37.20 22.31 -43.72
CA MET A 3 35.96 23.05 -43.44
C MET A 3 35.84 23.30 -41.93
N ARG A 4 35.96 24.56 -41.51
CA ARG A 4 35.59 25.01 -40.16
C ARG A 4 34.09 25.30 -40.16
N SER A 5 33.31 24.44 -39.52
CA SER A 5 31.89 24.67 -39.21
C SER A 5 31.76 25.79 -38.18
N GLN A 6 31.18 26.93 -38.57
CA GLN A 6 30.78 27.99 -37.64
C GLN A 6 29.43 27.61 -37.01
N VAL A 7 29.47 27.06 -35.80
CA VAL A 7 28.26 26.87 -34.99
C VAL A 7 27.89 28.21 -34.38
N SER A 8 26.78 28.78 -34.86
CA SER A 8 26.23 30.05 -34.40
C SER A 8 25.77 29.96 -32.94
N THR A 9 26.39 30.73 -32.06
CA THR A 9 26.09 30.83 -30.62
C THR A 9 24.71 31.43 -30.32
N ARG A 10 23.98 31.92 -31.34
CA ARG A 10 22.61 32.43 -31.17
C ARG A 10 21.56 31.34 -30.91
N SER A 11 21.89 30.06 -31.13
CA SER A 11 20.93 28.95 -30.98
C SER A 11 20.63 28.57 -29.52
N VAL A 12 21.53 28.87 -28.57
CA VAL A 12 21.45 28.31 -27.20
C VAL A 12 20.45 29.06 -26.31
N CYS A 13 20.15 30.34 -26.58
CA CYS A 13 19.16 31.10 -25.80
C CYS A 13 17.71 30.72 -26.09
N SER A 14 17.39 30.21 -27.30
CA SER A 14 16.02 29.79 -27.63
C SER A 14 15.61 28.47 -26.95
N SER A 15 16.56 27.59 -26.64
CA SER A 15 16.27 26.28 -26.03
C SER A 15 15.86 26.37 -24.55
N LEU A 16 16.30 27.41 -23.83
CA LEU A 16 15.97 27.63 -22.42
C LEU A 16 14.53 28.14 -22.21
N VAL A 17 13.99 28.89 -23.18
CA VAL A 17 12.60 29.38 -23.13
C VAL A 17 11.60 28.26 -23.38
N LEU A 18 11.95 27.29 -24.24
CA LEU A 18 11.09 26.14 -24.56
C LEU A 18 10.94 25.15 -23.38
N LEU A 19 11.98 25.04 -22.54
CA LEU A 19 11.97 24.13 -21.38
C LEU A 19 11.07 24.64 -20.24
N ALA A 20 10.95 25.97 -20.09
CA ALA A 20 10.09 26.58 -19.08
C ALA A 20 8.59 26.40 -19.40
N ALA A 21 8.21 26.43 -20.68
CA ALA A 21 6.82 26.27 -21.11
C ALA A 21 6.27 24.84 -20.99
N LEU A 22 7.13 23.81 -21.00
CA LEU A 22 6.72 22.41 -20.88
C LEU A 22 6.44 21.96 -19.43
N LEU A 23 6.94 22.71 -18.43
CA LEU A 23 6.76 22.36 -17.02
C LEU A 23 5.39 22.77 -16.45
N ASP A 24 4.69 23.72 -17.07
CA ASP A 24 3.36 24.18 -16.61
C ASP A 24 2.21 23.21 -16.97
N ALA A 25 2.38 22.34 -17.97
CA ALA A 25 1.27 21.55 -18.52
C ALA A 25 0.90 20.27 -17.74
N THR A 26 1.65 19.90 -16.68
CA THR A 26 1.49 18.57 -16.03
C THR A 26 0.84 18.59 -14.63
N ALA A 27 0.27 19.72 -14.19
CA ALA A 27 -0.06 19.94 -12.78
C ALA A 27 -1.50 19.57 -12.31
N TYR A 28 -2.44 19.12 -13.15
CA TYR A 28 -3.83 18.89 -12.71
C TYR A 28 -4.34 17.46 -12.92
N GLY A 29 -4.59 16.76 -11.81
CA GLY A 29 -5.31 15.49 -11.75
C GLY A 29 -5.46 15.00 -10.30
N THR A 30 -6.69 15.02 -9.77
CA THR A 30 -7.05 14.59 -8.41
C THR A 30 -8.06 13.44 -8.46
N HIS A 31 -7.85 12.41 -7.64
CA HIS A 31 -8.84 11.36 -7.30
C HIS A 31 -8.86 11.17 -5.78
N ASP A 32 -10.07 11.04 -5.23
CA ASP A 32 -10.37 10.82 -3.80
C ASP A 32 -10.28 9.32 -3.43
N GLU A 33 -9.65 9.02 -2.28
CA GLU A 33 -9.75 7.73 -1.58
C GLU A 33 -10.00 7.98 -0.08
N MET A 34 -10.81 7.12 0.54
CA MET A 34 -11.30 7.19 1.92
C MET A 34 -10.59 6.12 2.77
N VAL A 35 -10.10 6.45 3.97
CA VAL A 35 -9.37 5.52 4.87
C VAL A 35 -10.02 5.47 6.25
N LEU A 36 -10.23 4.26 6.77
CA LEU A 36 -10.77 3.96 8.11
C LEU A 36 -9.65 3.48 9.04
N VAL A 37 -9.66 3.91 10.30
CA VAL A 37 -8.71 3.48 11.34
C VAL A 37 -9.33 2.41 12.23
N GLN A 38 -8.61 1.30 12.42
CA GLN A 38 -8.91 0.30 13.46
C GLN A 38 -8.31 0.76 14.79
N MET A 39 -9.15 0.85 15.83
CA MET A 39 -8.71 0.96 17.21
C MET A 39 -9.19 -0.26 17.98
N SER A 40 -8.26 -0.95 18.64
CA SER A 40 -8.55 -1.92 19.69
C SER A 40 -8.82 -1.15 20.98
N ALA A 41 -9.99 -1.34 21.59
CA ALA A 41 -10.35 -0.77 22.88
C ALA A 41 -10.49 -1.91 23.90
N GLU A 42 -9.45 -2.15 24.69
CA GLU A 42 -9.52 -2.99 25.88
C GLU A 42 -9.67 -2.11 27.13
N GLY A 43 -10.72 -2.39 27.89
CA GLY A 43 -11.06 -1.67 29.10
C GLY A 43 -12.34 -2.22 29.72
N GLY A 44 -12.41 -3.54 29.92
CA GLY A 44 -13.54 -4.21 30.58
C GLY A 44 -13.03 -5.31 31.49
N LYS A 45 -13.33 -5.21 32.80
CA LYS A 45 -13.04 -6.23 33.80
C LYS A 45 -13.63 -7.58 33.37
N MET A 46 -12.74 -8.55 33.18
CA MET A 46 -13.06 -9.95 32.93
C MET A 46 -13.65 -10.56 34.21
N THR A 47 -14.88 -11.07 34.12
CA THR A 47 -15.41 -12.02 35.11
C THR A 47 -15.14 -13.43 34.59
N ASP A 48 -14.48 -14.24 35.43
CA ASP A 48 -14.10 -15.62 35.18
C ASP A 48 -15.26 -16.49 34.69
N VAL A 49 -15.26 -16.86 33.41
CA VAL A 49 -16.00 -18.02 32.91
C VAL A 49 -15.17 -18.73 31.84
N SER A 50 -14.68 -19.92 32.20
CA SER A 50 -14.38 -21.06 31.32
C SER A 50 -13.23 -20.92 30.30
N LEU A 51 -11.99 -20.89 30.82
CA LEU A 51 -10.75 -21.08 30.06
C LEU A 51 -10.34 -22.57 29.93
N SER A 52 -11.27 -23.52 30.14
CA SER A 52 -10.96 -24.95 30.28
C SER A 52 -11.08 -25.79 29.00
N GLN A 53 -11.16 -25.17 27.81
CA GLN A 53 -11.23 -25.91 26.54
C GLN A 53 -10.08 -25.64 25.56
N ALA A 54 -9.14 -24.75 25.90
CA ALA A 54 -7.96 -24.47 25.07
C ALA A 54 -6.65 -25.09 25.61
N GLN A 55 -6.69 -25.79 26.76
CA GLN A 55 -5.49 -26.25 27.47
C GLN A 55 -4.99 -27.66 27.13
N ASN A 56 -5.66 -28.43 26.26
CA ASN A 56 -5.30 -29.83 26.01
C ASN A 56 -4.40 -30.08 24.77
N TYR A 57 -3.73 -29.06 24.24
CA TYR A 57 -2.90 -29.22 23.03
C TYR A 57 -1.46 -28.70 23.12
N LEU A 58 -0.98 -28.28 24.29
CA LEU A 58 0.38 -27.78 24.47
C LEU A 58 0.95 -28.20 25.84
N GLU A 59 1.25 -29.48 25.98
CA GLU A 59 2.17 -29.98 27.01
C GLU A 59 3.15 -30.93 26.32
N ASP A 60 4.31 -30.41 25.93
CA ASP A 60 5.61 -31.05 26.12
C ASP A 60 6.74 -30.08 25.70
N ASP A 61 7.64 -29.87 26.66
CA ASP A 61 9.03 -29.42 26.57
C ASP A 61 9.38 -28.04 25.97
N GLN A 62 9.70 -27.08 26.85
CA GLN A 62 11.09 -26.67 27.16
C GLN A 62 11.11 -25.24 27.73
N GLU A 63 11.14 -25.12 29.06
CA GLU A 63 11.42 -23.86 29.77
C GLU A 63 12.93 -23.62 29.80
N ASP A 64 13.48 -22.93 28.79
CA ASP A 64 14.83 -22.37 28.84
C ASP A 64 14.82 -20.91 28.34
N ASP A 65 15.15 -19.98 29.24
CA ASP A 65 15.65 -18.62 29.02
C ASP A 65 14.97 -17.72 27.97
N PHE A 66 13.78 -17.19 28.29
CA PHE A 66 13.13 -16.13 27.49
C PHE A 66 13.53 -14.68 27.87
N ASP A 67 14.33 -14.48 28.93
CA ASP A 67 14.70 -13.13 29.43
C ASP A 67 15.94 -12.50 28.75
N SER A 68 16.59 -13.18 27.80
CA SER A 68 17.88 -12.74 27.23
C SER A 68 17.81 -12.14 25.81
N VAL A 69 16.65 -12.19 25.13
CA VAL A 69 16.50 -11.75 23.71
C VAL A 69 15.54 -10.56 23.56
N MET A 70 15.35 -9.75 24.60
CA MET A 70 14.71 -8.43 24.48
C MET A 70 15.77 -7.33 24.56
N GLY A 71 16.60 -7.27 23.52
CA GLY A 71 17.48 -6.14 23.28
C GLY A 71 16.68 -4.85 23.26
N HIS A 72 17.19 -3.84 23.96
CA HIS A 72 16.64 -2.49 24.08
C HIS A 72 16.01 -1.96 22.77
N ILE A 73 14.68 -2.07 22.64
CA ILE A 73 13.91 -1.29 21.68
C ILE A 73 13.71 0.09 22.31
N GLU A 74 14.36 1.11 21.76
CA GLU A 74 14.19 2.49 22.20
C GLU A 74 12.69 2.90 22.11
N PRO A 75 12.10 3.39 23.22
CA PRO A 75 10.72 3.86 23.23
C PRO A 75 10.66 5.24 22.54
N GLY A 76 10.59 5.28 21.21
CA GLY A 76 10.62 6.56 20.49
C GLY A 76 9.96 6.62 19.12
N SER A 77 9.71 5.49 18.46
CA SER A 77 9.23 5.47 17.07
C SER A 77 7.89 4.74 16.94
N ASN A 78 6.85 5.27 17.61
CA ASN A 78 5.48 4.83 17.40
C ASN A 78 5.12 4.98 15.91
N ALA A 79 4.84 3.86 15.22
CA ALA A 79 4.34 3.84 13.84
C ALA A 79 3.10 4.73 13.63
N VAL A 80 2.36 4.99 14.71
CA VAL A 80 1.23 5.93 14.80
C VAL A 80 1.62 7.38 14.43
N SER A 81 2.85 7.80 14.75
CA SER A 81 3.37 9.14 14.42
C SER A 81 3.59 9.32 12.90
N LEU A 82 3.95 8.26 12.19
CA LEU A 82 4.23 8.33 10.76
C LEU A 82 2.95 8.52 9.93
N LEU A 83 1.81 8.01 10.41
CA LEU A 83 0.50 8.19 9.78
C LEU A 83 -0.10 9.58 10.11
N ALA A 84 0.09 10.07 11.34
CA ALA A 84 -0.45 11.37 11.77
C ALA A 84 0.25 12.58 11.13
N VAL A 85 1.57 12.53 10.94
CA VAL A 85 2.35 13.67 10.40
C VAL A 85 2.14 13.87 8.89
N HIS A 86 1.59 12.88 8.19
CA HIS A 86 1.56 12.87 6.73
C HIS A 86 0.27 13.36 6.08
N GLY A 87 -0.75 13.76 6.86
CA GLY A 87 -1.92 14.52 6.38
C GLY A 87 -2.50 13.93 5.09
N PHE A 88 -2.73 12.62 5.08
CA PHE A 88 -3.31 11.95 3.93
C PHE A 88 -4.72 12.52 3.72
N PRO A 89 -5.05 13.07 2.54
CA PRO A 89 -6.40 13.51 2.24
C PRO A 89 -7.37 12.35 2.49
N GLY A 90 -8.43 12.60 3.25
CA GLY A 90 -9.42 11.58 3.65
C GLY A 90 -9.17 10.90 5.01
N VAL A 91 -8.04 11.11 5.68
CA VAL A 91 -7.82 10.58 7.04
C VAL A 91 -8.42 11.56 8.05
N LYS A 92 -9.54 11.14 8.67
CA LYS A 92 -10.18 11.85 9.79
C LYS A 92 -9.16 12.06 10.92
N GLY A 93 -9.23 13.19 11.62
CA GLY A 93 -8.35 13.44 12.77
C GLY A 93 -8.58 12.41 13.88
N MET A 94 -7.57 12.13 14.72
CA MET A 94 -7.69 11.15 15.81
C MET A 94 -8.92 11.40 16.70
N LYS A 95 -9.27 12.66 16.96
CA LYS A 95 -10.47 13.04 17.71
C LYS A 95 -11.78 12.62 17.01
N GLU A 96 -11.85 12.80 15.69
CA GLU A 96 -13.01 12.39 14.88
C GLU A 96 -13.12 10.87 14.82
N GLN A 97 -12.00 10.16 14.69
CA GLN A 97 -11.95 8.70 14.74
C GLN A 97 -12.40 8.17 16.10
N MET A 98 -11.96 8.79 17.20
CA MET A 98 -12.42 8.42 18.54
C MET A 98 -13.91 8.71 18.74
N GLN A 99 -14.43 9.83 18.20
CA GLN A 99 -15.85 10.13 18.24
C GLN A 99 -16.68 9.15 17.40
N GLU A 100 -16.20 8.78 16.22
CA GLU A 100 -16.83 7.78 15.35
C GLU A 100 -16.81 6.40 16.00
N ALA A 101 -15.67 5.99 16.57
CA ALA A 101 -15.54 4.76 17.35
C ALA A 101 -16.45 4.75 18.59
N ALA A 102 -16.58 5.87 19.30
CA ALA A 102 -17.52 5.99 20.42
C ALA A 102 -18.98 5.93 19.97
N SER A 103 -19.28 6.38 18.75
CA SER A 103 -20.61 6.30 18.16
C SER A 103 -20.91 4.94 17.51
N PHE A 104 -19.89 4.09 17.33
CA PHE A 104 -20.03 2.78 16.72
C PHE A 104 -20.93 1.91 17.59
N ARG A 105 -22.11 1.59 17.07
CA ARG A 105 -23.02 0.61 17.66
C ARG A 105 -22.78 -0.70 16.95
N MET A 106 -22.35 -1.71 17.71
CA MET A 106 -22.34 -3.08 17.20
C MET A 106 -23.75 -3.46 16.78
N ALA A 107 -23.87 -4.09 15.61
CA ALA A 107 -25.14 -4.63 15.17
C ALA A 107 -25.63 -5.66 16.20
N PRO A 108 -26.95 -5.70 16.49
CA PRO A 108 -27.47 -6.69 17.42
C PRO A 108 -27.27 -8.12 16.86
N PRO A 109 -27.14 -9.12 17.73
CA PRO A 109 -27.10 -10.54 17.35
C PRO A 109 -28.21 -10.93 16.36
N GLU A 110 -27.86 -11.59 15.26
CA GLU A 110 -28.82 -12.06 14.25
C GLU A 110 -29.28 -13.48 14.61
N LYS A 111 -30.51 -13.59 15.11
CA LYS A 111 -31.08 -14.90 15.49
C LYS A 111 -31.07 -15.85 14.29
N GLY A 112 -30.39 -16.99 14.45
CA GLY A 112 -30.37 -18.05 13.44
C GLY A 112 -29.28 -17.88 12.38
N TYR A 113 -28.26 -17.06 12.62
CA TYR A 113 -27.14 -16.87 11.69
C TYR A 113 -26.48 -18.19 11.24
N HIS A 114 -26.28 -19.16 12.15
CA HIS A 114 -25.80 -20.50 11.80
C HIS A 114 -26.63 -21.16 10.68
N LYS A 115 -27.97 -21.09 10.76
CA LYS A 115 -28.86 -21.65 9.72
C LYS A 115 -28.68 -20.96 8.36
N LYS A 116 -28.38 -19.66 8.37
CA LYS A 116 -28.07 -18.87 7.18
C LYS A 116 -26.78 -19.35 6.51
N VAL A 117 -25.72 -19.55 7.31
CA VAL A 117 -24.43 -20.10 6.85
C VAL A 117 -24.59 -21.50 6.26
N VAL A 118 -25.30 -22.39 6.96
CA VAL A 118 -25.56 -23.77 6.48
C VAL A 118 -26.40 -23.77 5.19
N LYS A 119 -27.40 -22.87 5.08
CA LYS A 119 -28.23 -22.73 3.88
C LYS A 119 -27.45 -22.17 2.69
N ALA A 120 -26.40 -21.39 2.91
CA ALA A 120 -25.55 -20.86 1.85
C ALA A 120 -24.68 -21.94 1.19
N LEU A 121 -24.41 -23.06 1.86
CA LEU A 121 -23.57 -24.16 1.35
C LEU A 121 -24.08 -24.77 0.03
N PRO A 122 -25.35 -25.25 -0.09
CA PRO A 122 -25.86 -25.78 -1.34
C PRO A 122 -25.94 -24.70 -2.44
N GLN A 123 -26.21 -23.45 -2.08
CA GLN A 123 -26.19 -22.34 -3.03
C GLN A 123 -24.79 -22.15 -3.62
N LEU A 124 -23.75 -22.13 -2.78
CA LEU A 124 -22.36 -22.02 -3.21
C LEU A 124 -21.95 -23.18 -4.12
N GLN A 125 -22.30 -24.42 -3.77
CA GLN A 125 -22.01 -25.60 -4.59
C GLN A 125 -22.67 -25.54 -5.97
N SER A 126 -23.87 -24.98 -6.06
CA SER A 126 -24.56 -24.78 -7.33
C SER A 126 -23.95 -23.65 -8.15
N ASP A 127 -23.68 -22.50 -7.53
CA ASP A 127 -23.12 -21.31 -8.19
C ASP A 127 -21.69 -21.56 -8.70
N CYS A 128 -20.92 -22.37 -7.99
CA CYS A 128 -19.57 -22.75 -8.37
C CYS A 128 -19.49 -23.43 -9.74
N LYS A 129 -20.51 -24.22 -10.10
CA LYS A 129 -20.55 -24.94 -11.38
C LYS A 129 -20.98 -24.05 -12.55
N THR A 130 -21.63 -22.92 -12.27
CA THR A 130 -22.20 -22.05 -13.30
C THR A 130 -21.33 -20.83 -13.60
N LYS A 131 -20.47 -20.42 -12.66
CA LYS A 131 -19.64 -19.22 -12.78
C LYS A 131 -18.37 -19.49 -13.60
N PRO A 132 -18.13 -18.77 -14.71
CA PRO A 132 -17.01 -19.06 -15.63
C PRO A 132 -15.63 -18.69 -15.06
N TYR A 133 -15.57 -17.92 -13.97
CA TYR A 133 -14.32 -17.49 -13.34
C TYR A 133 -13.87 -18.40 -12.19
N ALA A 134 -14.71 -19.33 -11.75
CA ALA A 134 -14.41 -20.23 -10.64
C ALA A 134 -13.72 -21.49 -11.16
N THR A 135 -12.56 -21.84 -10.58
CA THR A 135 -11.91 -23.14 -10.84
C THR A 135 -12.45 -24.21 -9.88
N GLU A 136 -12.20 -25.48 -10.19
CA GLU A 136 -12.54 -26.59 -9.28
C GLU A 136 -11.82 -26.46 -7.93
N GLU A 137 -10.57 -26.01 -7.95
CA GLU A 137 -9.77 -25.73 -6.74
C GLU A 137 -10.39 -24.60 -5.90
N ASP A 138 -10.75 -23.47 -6.54
CA ASP A 138 -11.39 -22.34 -5.87
C ASP A 138 -12.69 -22.78 -5.18
N CYS A 139 -13.48 -23.60 -5.88
CA CYS A 139 -14.75 -24.10 -5.40
C CYS A 139 -14.62 -25.09 -4.25
N THR A 140 -13.65 -26.01 -4.34
CA THR A 140 -13.36 -26.95 -3.27
C THR A 140 -12.94 -26.20 -2.00
N MET A 141 -12.05 -25.22 -2.12
CA MET A 141 -11.62 -24.39 -1.00
C MET A 141 -12.77 -23.54 -0.45
N ALA A 142 -13.59 -22.93 -1.29
CA ALA A 142 -14.73 -22.11 -0.86
C ALA A 142 -15.78 -22.95 -0.09
N VAL A 143 -16.08 -24.16 -0.57
CA VAL A 143 -16.97 -25.10 0.13
C VAL A 143 -16.37 -25.50 1.48
N ASN A 144 -15.07 -25.76 1.55
CA ASN A 144 -14.41 -26.11 2.80
C ASN A 144 -14.39 -24.94 3.80
N LEU A 145 -14.15 -23.71 3.33
CA LEU A 145 -14.23 -22.50 4.13
C LEU A 145 -15.64 -22.31 4.70
N LEU A 146 -16.68 -22.40 3.86
CA LEU A 146 -18.06 -22.23 4.31
C LEU A 146 -18.52 -23.36 5.25
N THR A 147 -18.04 -24.59 5.03
CA THR A 147 -18.28 -25.71 5.95
C THR A 147 -17.63 -25.46 7.31
N MET A 148 -16.39 -24.94 7.33
CA MET A 148 -15.71 -24.55 8.57
C MET A 148 -16.48 -23.44 9.30
N MET A 149 -16.97 -22.42 8.60
CA MET A 149 -17.83 -21.39 9.18
C MET A 149 -19.11 -21.97 9.80
N GLY A 150 -19.72 -22.96 9.14
CA GLY A 150 -20.85 -23.71 9.67
C GLY A 150 -20.52 -24.30 11.04
N LYS A 151 -19.37 -24.98 11.15
CA LYS A 151 -18.89 -25.57 12.41
C LYS A 151 -18.56 -24.52 13.48
N VAL A 152 -17.90 -23.43 13.12
CA VAL A 152 -17.55 -22.34 14.06
C VAL A 152 -18.79 -21.69 14.64
N THR A 153 -19.89 -21.63 13.87
CA THR A 153 -21.17 -21.05 14.33
C THR A 153 -22.05 -22.05 15.08
N GLU A 154 -21.60 -23.29 15.31
CA GLU A 154 -22.27 -24.24 16.19
C GLU A 154 -22.05 -23.84 17.64
N GLY A 155 -23.05 -23.20 18.26
CA GLY A 155 -22.97 -22.86 19.68
C GLY A 155 -23.72 -21.58 20.05
N PRO A 156 -23.54 -21.12 21.31
CA PRO A 156 -24.07 -19.84 21.75
C PRO A 156 -23.38 -18.70 20.99
N GLU A 157 -24.16 -17.70 20.57
CA GLU A 157 -23.64 -16.56 19.83
C GLU A 157 -22.67 -15.73 20.69
N PRO A 158 -21.47 -15.40 20.18
CA PRO A 158 -20.51 -14.61 20.93
C PRO A 158 -21.00 -13.17 21.09
N PHE A 159 -20.42 -12.45 22.05
CA PHE A 159 -20.76 -11.05 22.34
C PHE A 159 -20.64 -10.13 21.10
N TRP A 160 -19.70 -10.42 20.20
CA TRP A 160 -19.45 -9.67 18.95
C TRP A 160 -20.32 -10.10 17.77
N THR A 161 -21.35 -10.92 17.99
CA THR A 161 -22.18 -11.59 16.98
C THR A 161 -21.42 -12.60 16.12
N TRP A 162 -22.13 -13.60 15.57
CA TRP A 162 -21.50 -14.53 14.62
C TRP A 162 -21.04 -13.83 13.34
N HIS A 163 -21.80 -12.84 12.88
CA HIS A 163 -21.48 -12.05 11.71
C HIS A 163 -20.14 -11.32 11.86
N GLY A 164 -19.95 -10.61 12.97
CA GLY A 164 -18.70 -9.92 13.28
C GLY A 164 -17.53 -10.88 13.43
N HIS A 165 -17.75 -12.03 14.09
CA HIS A 165 -16.73 -13.06 14.28
C HIS A 165 -16.24 -13.65 12.95
N LEU A 166 -17.15 -14.09 12.07
CA LEU A 166 -16.77 -14.65 10.76
C LEU A 166 -16.11 -13.61 9.85
N ARG A 167 -16.59 -12.36 9.88
CA ARG A 167 -15.98 -11.26 9.12
C ARG A 167 -14.52 -11.03 9.53
N ASN A 168 -14.26 -10.99 10.84
CA ASN A 168 -12.90 -10.80 11.35
C ASN A 168 -12.02 -12.02 11.05
N MET A 169 -12.55 -13.22 11.25
CA MET A 169 -11.84 -14.49 10.96
C MET A 169 -11.43 -14.59 9.49
N MET A 170 -12.28 -14.15 8.55
CA MET A 170 -11.96 -14.15 7.11
C MET A 170 -10.99 -13.04 6.69
N GLY A 171 -10.90 -11.94 7.44
CA GLY A 171 -9.98 -10.84 7.14
C GLY A 171 -10.15 -10.20 5.76
N ILE A 172 -11.26 -10.43 5.03
CA ILE A 172 -11.46 -9.93 3.65
C ILE A 172 -11.25 -8.41 3.58
N HIS A 173 -11.67 -7.70 4.62
CA HIS A 173 -11.42 -6.27 4.76
C HIS A 173 -9.93 -5.92 4.61
N PHE A 174 -9.09 -6.59 5.40
CA PHE A 174 -7.66 -6.33 5.43
C PHE A 174 -7.00 -6.67 4.10
N TRP A 175 -7.34 -7.84 3.56
CA TRP A 175 -6.72 -8.37 2.35
C TRP A 175 -7.13 -7.62 1.08
N LEU A 176 -8.41 -7.28 0.93
CA LEU A 176 -8.89 -6.62 -0.29
C LEU A 176 -8.74 -5.09 -0.22
N TYR A 177 -9.10 -4.46 0.90
CA TYR A 177 -9.33 -3.02 0.93
C TYR A 177 -8.25 -2.23 1.66
N THR A 178 -7.96 -2.55 2.93
CA THR A 178 -7.07 -1.71 3.74
C THR A 178 -6.20 -2.55 4.66
N PRO A 179 -4.87 -2.59 4.44
CA PRO A 179 -4.09 -1.79 3.49
C PRO A 179 -4.20 -2.32 2.05
N GLY A 180 -4.92 -3.44 1.86
CA GLY A 180 -5.20 -4.07 0.57
C GLY A 180 -4.05 -4.94 0.09
N THR A 181 -4.31 -5.62 -1.04
CA THR A 181 -3.41 -6.60 -1.69
C THR A 181 -2.03 -6.02 -2.05
N MET A 182 -1.92 -4.70 -2.06
CA MET A 182 -0.71 -3.94 -2.37
C MET A 182 0.31 -3.90 -1.26
N LEU A 183 -0.18 -3.68 -0.05
CA LEU A 183 0.64 -3.28 1.08
C LEU A 183 0.68 -4.36 2.15
N CYS A 184 -0.21 -5.37 2.10
CA CYS A 184 -0.27 -6.43 3.09
C CYS A 184 1.10 -7.10 3.29
N PHE A 185 1.76 -7.56 2.24
CA PHE A 185 3.11 -8.13 2.33
C PHE A 185 4.15 -7.08 2.75
N THR A 186 4.10 -5.85 2.25
CA THR A 186 5.09 -4.82 2.66
C THR A 186 5.02 -4.51 4.15
N ILE A 187 3.86 -4.68 4.78
CA ILE A 187 3.64 -4.42 6.20
C ILE A 187 3.88 -5.68 7.05
N LEU A 188 3.47 -6.85 6.56
CA LEU A 188 3.49 -8.10 7.31
C LEU A 188 4.76 -8.93 7.12
N ASP A 189 5.39 -8.90 5.94
CA ASP A 189 6.67 -9.56 5.65
C ASP A 189 7.81 -8.71 6.24
N MET A 190 7.94 -8.76 7.56
CA MET A 190 8.89 -7.96 8.34
C MET A 190 10.33 -8.44 8.10
N ASP A 191 10.51 -9.75 7.90
CA ASP A 191 11.80 -10.40 7.65
C ASP A 191 12.22 -10.42 6.17
N LYS A 192 11.31 -10.07 5.25
CA LYS A 192 11.51 -10.07 3.78
C LYS A 192 11.73 -11.47 3.21
N SER A 193 11.18 -12.48 3.86
CA SER A 193 11.15 -13.88 3.39
C SER A 193 10.33 -14.05 2.10
N LYS A 194 9.56 -13.03 1.69
CA LYS A 194 8.54 -13.06 0.62
C LYS A 194 7.28 -13.85 1.00
N GLY A 195 7.17 -14.22 2.27
CA GLY A 195 5.99 -14.83 2.87
C GLY A 195 5.47 -14.01 4.03
N ILE A 196 4.41 -14.48 4.66
CA ILE A 196 3.92 -13.92 5.93
C ILE A 196 3.84 -15.05 6.93
N SER A 197 4.70 -15.01 7.94
CA SER A 197 4.69 -16.00 9.01
C SER A 197 3.55 -15.77 10.00
N TYR A 198 3.15 -16.83 10.70
CA TYR A 198 2.16 -16.74 11.79
C TYR A 198 2.60 -15.76 12.89
N GLU A 199 3.89 -15.73 13.21
CA GLU A 199 4.46 -14.84 14.23
C GLU A 199 4.37 -13.37 13.81
N GLU A 200 4.65 -13.04 12.55
CA GLU A 200 4.53 -11.67 12.03
C GLU A 200 3.08 -11.18 12.06
N MET A 201 2.13 -12.07 11.75
CA MET A 201 0.71 -11.79 11.93
C MET A 201 0.41 -11.42 13.40
N GLY A 202 0.97 -12.18 14.34
CA GLY A 202 0.83 -11.95 15.78
C GLY A 202 1.41 -10.61 16.24
N LYS A 203 2.55 -10.22 15.67
CA LYS A 203 3.20 -8.93 15.96
C LYS A 203 2.35 -7.73 15.51
N LEU A 204 1.67 -7.82 14.36
CA LEU A 204 0.85 -6.72 13.85
C LEU A 204 -0.55 -6.66 14.49
N PHE A 205 -1.23 -7.80 14.61
CA PHE A 205 -2.64 -7.85 15.01
C PHE A 205 -2.87 -8.22 16.48
N GLY A 206 -1.83 -8.72 17.17
CA GLY A 206 -1.92 -9.27 18.51
C GLY A 206 -2.41 -10.72 18.52
N ALA A 207 -2.02 -11.46 19.57
CA ALA A 207 -2.31 -12.89 19.72
C ALA A 207 -3.81 -13.21 19.66
N GLN A 208 -4.68 -12.35 20.20
CA GLN A 208 -6.13 -12.57 20.25
C GLN A 208 -6.76 -12.58 18.85
N MET A 209 -6.34 -11.66 17.97
CA MET A 209 -6.85 -11.60 16.60
C MET A 209 -6.36 -12.80 15.80
N VAL A 210 -5.09 -13.18 15.96
CA VAL A 210 -4.52 -14.33 15.26
C VAL A 210 -5.17 -15.64 15.72
N ALA A 211 -5.46 -15.80 17.02
CA ALA A 211 -6.22 -16.94 17.54
C ALA A 211 -7.61 -17.04 16.89
N THR A 212 -8.27 -15.89 16.65
CA THR A 212 -9.55 -15.84 15.94
C THR A 212 -9.42 -16.26 14.48
N MET A 213 -8.29 -15.96 13.82
CA MET A 213 -8.01 -16.33 12.43
C MET A 213 -7.47 -17.75 12.26
N SER A 214 -7.01 -18.41 13.33
CA SER A 214 -6.42 -19.75 13.30
C SER A 214 -7.23 -20.79 12.51
N PRO A 215 -8.58 -20.87 12.60
CA PRO A 215 -9.36 -21.82 11.79
C PRO A 215 -9.27 -21.58 10.28
N VAL A 216 -9.00 -20.33 9.87
CA VAL A 216 -8.80 -19.92 8.48
C VAL A 216 -7.35 -20.12 8.03
N TRP A 217 -6.39 -20.07 8.94
CA TRP A 217 -4.96 -20.16 8.63
C TRP A 217 -4.61 -21.34 7.74
N LYS A 218 -5.09 -22.54 8.08
CA LYS A 218 -4.88 -23.78 7.29
C LYS A 218 -5.38 -23.74 5.83
N TYR A 219 -6.20 -22.74 5.48
CA TYR A 219 -6.65 -22.52 4.10
C TYR A 219 -5.83 -21.46 3.37
N MET A 220 -5.17 -20.58 4.14
CA MET A 220 -4.20 -19.61 3.63
C MET A 220 -2.82 -20.24 3.46
N ASP A 221 -2.51 -21.24 4.28
CA ASP A 221 -1.27 -22.01 4.32
C ASP A 221 -1.65 -23.51 4.18
N PRO A 222 -1.87 -23.97 2.94
CA PRO A 222 -2.28 -25.35 2.68
C PRO A 222 -1.14 -26.37 2.78
N ASP A 223 0.12 -25.96 2.71
CA ASP A 223 1.28 -26.87 2.84
C ASP A 223 1.75 -27.02 4.31
N GLY A 224 1.32 -26.11 5.18
CA GLY A 224 1.55 -26.18 6.62
C GLY A 224 2.95 -25.75 7.03
N ASP A 225 3.65 -24.97 6.19
CA ASP A 225 4.98 -24.47 6.48
C ASP A 225 4.97 -23.24 7.41
N SER A 226 3.78 -22.79 7.83
CA SER A 226 3.53 -21.61 8.67
C SER A 226 3.86 -20.27 8.00
N ILE A 227 4.03 -20.25 6.67
CA ILE A 227 4.40 -19.09 5.86
C ILE A 227 3.41 -18.94 4.70
N ILE A 228 2.62 -17.87 4.72
CA ILE A 228 1.67 -17.61 3.63
C ILE A 228 2.40 -16.94 2.47
N THR A 229 2.50 -17.62 1.33
CA THR A 229 3.02 -17.04 0.09
C THR A 229 1.97 -16.18 -0.65
N ARG A 230 2.42 -15.40 -1.65
CA ARG A 230 1.52 -14.57 -2.48
C ARG A 230 0.54 -15.42 -3.29
N GLU A 231 1.03 -16.54 -3.79
CA GLU A 231 0.27 -17.51 -4.58
C GLU A 231 -0.84 -18.16 -3.75
N GLU A 232 -0.54 -18.52 -2.51
CA GLU A 232 -1.53 -19.13 -1.62
C GLU A 232 -2.56 -18.11 -1.14
N LEU A 233 -2.12 -16.89 -0.78
CA LEU A 233 -3.05 -15.81 -0.45
C LEU A 233 -3.96 -15.50 -1.65
N HIS A 234 -3.45 -15.54 -2.88
CA HIS A 234 -4.26 -15.36 -4.08
C HIS A 234 -5.34 -16.44 -4.23
N LYS A 235 -4.98 -17.72 -4.05
CA LYS A 235 -5.93 -18.85 -4.07
C LYS A 235 -6.98 -18.71 -2.97
N TYR A 236 -6.55 -18.40 -1.74
CA TYR A 236 -7.42 -18.14 -0.61
C TYR A 236 -8.43 -17.01 -0.91
N LEU A 237 -7.97 -15.88 -1.45
CA LEU A 237 -8.84 -14.74 -1.73
C LEU A 237 -9.87 -15.04 -2.82
N ARG A 238 -9.50 -15.81 -3.85
CA ARG A 238 -10.47 -16.27 -4.86
C ARG A 238 -11.59 -17.10 -4.23
N ALA A 239 -11.25 -18.05 -3.37
CA ALA A 239 -12.22 -18.86 -2.64
C ALA A 239 -13.08 -18.01 -1.67
N ALA A 240 -12.45 -17.09 -0.93
CA ALA A 240 -13.14 -16.16 -0.03
C ALA A 240 -14.14 -15.26 -0.77
N ILE A 241 -13.81 -14.80 -1.98
CA ILE A 241 -14.70 -14.01 -2.84
C ILE A 241 -15.91 -14.84 -3.30
N LEU A 242 -15.75 -16.14 -3.56
CA LEU A 242 -16.88 -17.03 -3.85
C LEU A 242 -17.80 -17.17 -2.64
N VAL A 243 -17.25 -17.35 -1.44
CA VAL A 243 -18.05 -17.36 -0.19
C VAL A 243 -18.78 -16.04 0.01
N ARG A 244 -18.11 -14.90 -0.19
CA ARG A 244 -18.72 -13.57 -0.17
C ARG A 244 -19.89 -13.45 -1.15
N SER A 245 -19.84 -14.11 -2.30
CA SER A 245 -20.93 -14.01 -3.30
C SER A 245 -22.26 -14.63 -2.83
N VAL A 246 -22.23 -15.54 -1.86
CA VAL A 246 -23.43 -16.13 -1.23
C VAL A 246 -23.74 -15.57 0.16
N LEU A 247 -22.74 -14.98 0.83
CA LEU A 247 -22.85 -14.28 2.12
C LEU A 247 -22.21 -12.89 2.01
N PRO A 248 -22.85 -11.94 1.30
CA PRO A 248 -22.27 -10.63 1.00
C PRO A 248 -21.96 -9.80 2.25
N GLU A 249 -22.69 -10.03 3.34
CA GLU A 249 -22.48 -9.34 4.61
C GLU A 249 -21.09 -9.61 5.22
N LEU A 250 -20.40 -10.69 4.83
CA LEU A 250 -19.04 -10.95 5.30
C LEU A 250 -18.04 -9.89 4.81
N ASP A 251 -18.39 -9.11 3.79
CA ASP A 251 -17.65 -7.92 3.40
C ASP A 251 -18.17 -6.70 4.16
N GLY A 252 -17.43 -6.29 5.19
CA GLY A 252 -17.80 -5.12 6.00
C GLY A 252 -17.59 -3.76 5.31
N VAL A 253 -16.90 -3.71 4.18
CA VAL A 253 -16.59 -2.44 3.47
C VAL A 253 -17.58 -2.19 2.35
N ASP A 254 -17.73 -3.16 1.45
CA ASP A 254 -18.61 -3.04 0.30
C ASP A 254 -19.30 -4.39 0.03
N PRO A 255 -20.38 -4.72 0.77
CA PRO A 255 -21.19 -5.92 0.55
C PRO A 255 -21.72 -6.04 -0.89
N THR A 256 -21.83 -4.91 -1.59
CA THR A 256 -22.41 -4.80 -2.93
C THR A 256 -21.37 -4.81 -4.05
N ALA A 257 -20.08 -4.86 -3.72
CA ALA A 257 -19.02 -4.79 -4.72
C ALA A 257 -19.15 -5.95 -5.73
N ASP A 258 -19.01 -5.61 -7.00
CA ASP A 258 -19.03 -6.59 -8.08
C ASP A 258 -17.93 -7.65 -7.90
N THR A 259 -18.28 -8.92 -8.16
CA THR A 259 -17.35 -10.04 -7.93
C THR A 259 -16.11 -9.93 -8.81
N ARG A 260 -16.26 -9.45 -10.06
CA ARG A 260 -15.13 -9.25 -10.97
C ARG A 260 -14.17 -8.17 -10.44
N LYS A 261 -14.69 -7.09 -9.84
CA LYS A 261 -13.87 -6.08 -9.17
C LYS A 261 -13.04 -6.70 -8.04
N CYS A 262 -13.66 -7.50 -7.17
CA CYS A 262 -12.96 -8.17 -6.07
C CYS A 262 -11.89 -9.16 -6.60
N LEU A 263 -12.19 -9.93 -7.64
CA LEU A 263 -11.20 -10.85 -8.26
C LEU A 263 -10.02 -10.08 -8.84
N ASN A 264 -10.27 -8.97 -9.54
CA ASN A 264 -9.20 -8.10 -10.04
C ASN A 264 -8.35 -7.52 -8.91
N MET A 265 -8.93 -7.25 -7.73
CA MET A 265 -8.17 -6.84 -6.56
C MET A 265 -7.32 -8.00 -6.05
N ALA A 266 -7.87 -9.21 -5.90
CA ALA A 266 -7.11 -10.40 -5.52
C ALA A 266 -5.92 -10.67 -6.46
N HIS A 267 -6.10 -10.52 -7.78
CA HIS A 267 -5.01 -10.68 -8.76
C HIS A 267 -3.81 -9.75 -8.53
N ARG A 268 -4.01 -8.59 -7.89
CA ARG A 268 -2.92 -7.65 -7.56
C ARG A 268 -1.98 -8.19 -6.48
N VAL A 269 -2.35 -9.25 -5.76
CA VAL A 269 -1.42 -9.91 -4.81
C VAL A 269 -0.20 -10.49 -5.54
N LEU A 270 -0.44 -11.11 -6.71
CA LEU A 270 0.61 -11.73 -7.53
C LEU A 270 1.46 -10.67 -8.24
N ALA A 271 0.81 -9.64 -8.76
CA ALA A 271 1.43 -8.57 -9.51
C ALA A 271 1.01 -7.22 -8.90
N PRO A 272 1.63 -6.80 -7.78
CA PRO A 272 1.32 -5.52 -7.18
C PRO A 272 1.64 -4.41 -8.19
N PRO A 273 0.70 -3.52 -8.56
CA PRO A 273 1.02 -2.34 -9.37
C PRO A 273 2.20 -1.58 -8.78
N ALA A 274 3.00 -0.96 -9.65
CA ALA A 274 4.06 -0.08 -9.19
C ALA A 274 3.47 0.94 -8.23
N MET A 275 3.92 0.91 -6.96
CA MET A 275 3.42 1.83 -5.97
C MET A 275 3.63 3.26 -6.48
N PRO A 276 2.61 4.12 -6.45
CA PRO A 276 2.80 5.51 -6.86
C PRO A 276 3.95 6.05 -6.02
N MET A 277 5.04 6.45 -6.68
CA MET A 277 6.23 6.92 -5.98
C MET A 277 5.78 8.00 -4.99
N LYS A 278 6.17 7.85 -3.72
CA LYS A 278 5.82 8.79 -2.64
C LYS A 278 6.03 10.20 -3.19
N ARG A 279 4.93 10.95 -3.37
CA ARG A 279 5.00 12.33 -3.89
C ARG A 279 6.00 13.06 -3.01
N MET A 280 7.15 13.45 -3.58
CA MET A 280 8.19 14.15 -2.83
C MET A 280 7.54 15.33 -2.09
N LYS A 281 7.91 15.53 -0.82
CA LYS A 281 7.43 16.68 -0.04
C LYS A 281 7.78 17.97 -0.82
N PHE A 282 7.01 19.03 -0.57
CA PHE A 282 7.16 20.31 -1.26
C PHE A 282 8.61 20.84 -1.21
N TYR A 283 9.27 20.75 -0.06
CA TYR A 283 10.66 21.23 0.10
C TYR A 283 11.70 20.43 -0.70
N PRO A 284 11.74 19.07 -0.65
CA PRO A 284 12.59 18.29 -1.55
C PRO A 284 12.39 18.61 -3.03
N LYS A 285 11.13 18.84 -3.47
CA LYS A 285 10.83 19.25 -4.85
C LYS A 285 11.44 20.61 -5.18
N LEU A 286 11.30 21.59 -4.28
CA LEU A 286 11.91 22.91 -4.45
C LEU A 286 13.44 22.83 -4.47
N LEU A 287 14.05 22.03 -3.59
CA LEU A 287 15.49 21.85 -3.54
C LEU A 287 16.02 21.20 -4.82
N SER A 288 15.31 20.22 -5.39
CA SER A 288 15.73 19.62 -6.67
C SER A 288 15.66 20.65 -7.81
N ILE A 289 14.61 21.47 -7.85
CA ILE A 289 14.46 22.53 -8.85
C ILE A 289 15.57 23.58 -8.69
N ALA A 290 15.80 24.07 -7.47
CA ALA A 290 16.86 25.03 -7.18
C ALA A 290 18.25 24.48 -7.52
N GLY A 291 18.51 23.20 -7.22
CA GLY A 291 19.75 22.51 -7.59
C GLY A 291 19.99 22.48 -9.10
N ILE A 292 18.94 22.22 -9.89
CA ILE A 292 19.00 22.26 -11.36
C ILE A 292 19.35 23.66 -11.85
N PHE A 293 18.74 24.71 -11.30
CA PHE A 293 19.04 26.10 -11.67
C PHE A 293 20.48 26.51 -11.33
N ILE A 294 20.94 26.21 -10.12
CA ILE A 294 22.32 26.51 -9.70
C ILE A 294 23.32 25.76 -10.58
N GLY A 295 23.06 24.48 -10.86
CA GLY A 295 23.88 23.67 -11.77
C GLY A 295 23.93 24.25 -13.17
N ALA A 296 22.81 24.71 -13.72
CA ALA A 296 22.74 25.34 -15.03
C ALA A 296 23.52 26.67 -15.09
N ILE A 297 23.40 27.53 -14.06
CA ILE A 297 24.15 28.79 -13.98
C ILE A 297 25.66 28.50 -13.88
N ALA A 298 26.07 27.58 -13.00
CA ALA A 298 27.47 27.21 -12.85
C ALA A 298 28.05 26.66 -14.17
N LEU A 299 27.30 25.80 -14.86
CA LEU A 299 27.67 25.28 -16.18
C LEU A 299 27.81 26.41 -17.21
N HIS A 300 26.85 27.33 -17.25
CA HIS A 300 26.89 28.49 -18.15
C HIS A 300 28.10 29.39 -17.87
N CYS A 301 28.38 29.71 -16.60
CA CYS A 301 29.55 30.49 -16.21
C CYS A 301 30.87 29.79 -16.62
N LEU A 302 30.97 28.47 -16.46
CA LEU A 302 32.15 27.70 -16.86
C LEU A 302 32.42 27.75 -18.38
N PHE A 303 31.36 27.68 -19.21
CA PHE A 303 31.51 27.74 -20.66
C PHE A 303 31.67 29.17 -21.19
N CYS A 304 30.99 30.16 -20.61
CA CYS A 304 31.09 31.56 -21.05
C CYS A 304 32.38 32.25 -20.60
N ALA A 305 32.89 31.94 -19.40
CA ALA A 305 34.13 32.55 -18.91
C ALA A 305 35.39 32.12 -19.71
N LYS A 306 35.37 30.96 -20.36
CA LYS A 306 36.49 30.47 -21.20
C LYS A 306 36.52 31.05 -22.62
N GLY A 307 35.48 31.78 -23.05
CA GLY A 307 35.32 32.23 -24.44
C GLY A 307 35.90 33.60 -24.79
N SER A 308 36.22 34.47 -23.82
CA SER A 308 36.50 35.90 -24.10
C SER A 308 37.94 36.31 -23.76
N LYS A 309 38.93 35.75 -24.48
CA LYS A 309 40.32 36.25 -24.45
C LYS A 309 41.00 36.24 -25.82
N LYS A 310 40.24 36.38 -26.92
CA LYS A 310 40.83 36.57 -28.26
C LYS A 310 40.18 37.77 -28.94
N GLY A 311 40.88 38.91 -28.92
CA GLY A 311 40.61 40.00 -29.86
C GLY A 311 40.54 41.42 -29.29
N VAL A 312 41.37 41.78 -28.31
CA VAL A 312 41.54 43.21 -27.94
C VAL A 312 42.86 43.80 -28.50
N ASP A 313 43.81 42.99 -28.96
CA ASP A 313 45.11 43.50 -29.43
C ASP A 313 45.19 43.74 -30.96
N GLN A 314 44.06 43.93 -31.67
CA GLN A 314 44.08 44.05 -33.14
C GLN A 314 43.24 45.21 -33.72
N VAL A 315 43.16 46.35 -33.02
CA VAL A 315 42.55 47.58 -33.59
C VAL A 315 43.53 48.75 -33.70
N ASP A 316 44.74 48.67 -33.13
CA ASP A 316 45.72 49.77 -33.18
C ASP A 316 46.68 49.73 -34.39
N ALA A 317 46.42 48.90 -35.41
CA ALA A 317 47.33 48.72 -36.55
C ALA A 317 46.83 49.24 -37.91
N MET A 318 45.79 50.10 -37.95
CA MET A 318 45.25 50.64 -39.22
C MET A 318 45.05 52.17 -39.22
N ALA A 319 45.85 52.91 -38.45
CA ALA A 319 45.81 54.37 -38.44
C ALA A 319 47.15 55.00 -38.88
N GLU A 320 47.73 54.56 -40.01
CA GLU A 320 48.83 55.31 -40.64
C GLU A 320 48.98 55.00 -42.13
N LYS A 321 48.28 55.75 -43.00
CA LYS A 321 48.80 56.33 -44.26
C LYS A 321 47.66 56.91 -45.10
N ASP A 322 47.66 58.24 -45.23
CA ASP A 322 47.46 58.85 -46.56
C ASP A 322 48.03 60.29 -46.54
N PRO A 323 49.14 60.57 -47.24
CA PRO A 323 49.60 61.92 -47.49
C PRO A 323 49.14 62.45 -48.86
N ASP A 324 48.81 63.74 -48.85
CA ASP A 324 48.94 64.70 -49.94
C ASP A 324 48.05 64.56 -51.19
N THR A 325 46.85 65.16 -51.10
CA THR A 325 46.16 65.72 -52.27
C THR A 325 46.69 67.13 -52.56
N LYS A 326 47.62 67.26 -53.52
CA LYS A 326 48.05 68.56 -54.06
C LYS A 326 47.02 69.15 -55.01
N ILE A 327 46.54 70.33 -54.66
CA ILE A 327 45.82 71.27 -55.50
C ILE A 327 46.79 71.84 -56.54
N SER A 328 46.53 71.64 -57.84
CA SER A 328 47.12 72.44 -58.91
C SER A 328 46.00 73.15 -59.67
N LYS A 329 46.04 74.48 -59.62
CA LYS A 329 45.29 75.39 -60.47
C LYS A 329 46.08 75.63 -61.76
N ASN A 330 45.33 75.78 -62.85
CA ASN A 330 45.68 76.20 -64.21
C ASN A 330 46.27 75.15 -65.15
#